data_AF-A0A3B5MZR1-F1
#
_entry.id   AF-A0A3B5MZR1-F1
#
_cell.length_a   1.000
_cell.length_b   1.000
_cell.length_c   1.000
_cell.angle_alpha   90.00
_cell.angle_beta   90.00
_cell.angle_gamma   90.00
#
_symmetry.space_group_name_H-M   'P 1'
#
loop_
_entity.id
_entity.type
_entity.pdbx_description
1 polymer ?
#
loop_
_entity_poly.entity_id
_entity_poly.type
_entity_poly.pdbx_seq_one_letter_code
_entity_poly.pdbx_strand_id
1 'polypeptide(L)' 'MAAGSGAASGQGARSSTGSLEASLDRRFQGVSNTMESIQSLSTWCIENKKHHGLIVRYWMKWLKKCE' A
#
# COMPACT_ATOMS: atom_id res chain seq x y z
N MET A 1 0.75 48.01 -3.61
CA MET A 1 2.09 47.40 -3.75
C MET A 1 2.02 46.01 -3.14
N ALA A 2 2.11 44.96 -3.97
CA ALA A 2 3.23 43.98 -4.06
C ALA A 2 3.22 42.97 -2.90
N ALA A 3 3.39 41.65 -3.04
CA ALA A 3 3.66 40.70 -4.11
C ALA A 3 3.06 39.35 -3.61
N GLY A 4 2.53 38.44 -4.41
CA GLY A 4 3.29 37.59 -5.33
C GLY A 4 4.07 36.51 -4.56
N SER A 5 3.61 35.26 -4.61
CA SER A 5 4.33 33.96 -4.48
C SER A 5 3.31 32.90 -4.02
N GLY A 6 2.85 31.92 -4.79
CA GLY A 6 3.59 31.08 -5.72
C GLY A 6 4.19 29.87 -5.00
N ALA A 7 3.37 28.88 -4.65
CA ALA A 7 3.85 27.53 -4.32
C ALA A 7 2.82 26.50 -4.80
N ALA A 8 3.10 25.97 -5.99
CA ALA A 8 2.45 24.80 -6.56
C ALA A 8 2.93 23.50 -5.87
N SER A 9 2.17 22.42 -6.14
CA SER A 9 2.63 21.03 -6.27
C SER A 9 2.49 20.08 -5.07
N GLY A 10 1.53 19.15 -5.20
CA GLY A 10 1.87 17.71 -5.13
C GLY A 10 1.45 16.89 -3.90
N GLN A 11 0.63 17.40 -2.98
CA GLN A 11 0.35 16.69 -1.71
C GLN A 11 -0.60 15.47 -1.81
N GLY A 12 -1.38 15.32 -2.88
CA GLY A 12 -2.38 14.23 -2.98
C GLY A 12 -1.80 12.84 -3.30
N ALA A 13 -0.66 12.74 -3.99
CA ALA A 13 -0.08 11.45 -4.39
C ALA A 13 0.68 10.77 -3.24
N ARG A 14 1.39 11.55 -2.42
CA ARG A 14 2.18 11.04 -1.28
C ARG A 14 1.30 10.50 -0.16
N SER A 15 0.18 11.16 0.13
CA SER A 15 -0.80 10.71 1.12
C SER A 15 -1.50 9.41 0.72
N SER A 16 -1.85 9.28 -0.56
CA SER A 16 -2.47 8.07 -1.12
C SER A 16 -1.55 6.85 -1.03
N THR A 17 -0.25 7.06 -1.23
CA THR A 17 0.76 5.98 -1.18
C THR A 17 0.98 5.51 0.27
N GLY A 18 1.11 6.44 1.22
CA GLY A 18 1.28 6.09 2.64
C GLY A 18 0.08 5.35 3.23
N SER A 19 -1.14 5.67 2.80
CA SER A 19 -2.36 4.93 3.17
C SER A 19 -2.35 3.49 2.67
N LEU A 20 -1.85 3.27 1.45
CA LEU A 20 -1.72 1.95 0.85
C LEU A 20 -0.65 1.11 1.56
N GLU A 21 0.49 1.71 1.92
CA GLU A 21 1.56 1.04 2.67
C GLU A 21 1.08 0.58 4.06
N ALA A 22 0.34 1.42 4.78
CA ALA A 22 -0.26 1.04 6.08
C ALA A 22 -1.29 -0.10 5.93
N SER A 23 -2.05 -0.11 4.84
CA SER A 23 -3.01 -1.18 4.53
C SER A 23 -2.30 -2.51 4.23
N LEU A 24 -1.19 -2.46 3.49
CA LEU A 24 -0.35 -3.64 3.21
C LEU A 24 0.23 -4.23 4.49
N ASP A 25 0.75 -3.40 5.38
CA ASP A 25 1.37 -3.87 6.64
C ASP A 25 0.35 -4.60 7.53
N ARG A 26 -0.84 -4.00 7.71
CA ARG A 26 -1.95 -4.63 8.45
C ARG A 26 -2.41 -5.94 7.82
N ARG A 27 -2.52 -5.98 6.49
CA ARG A 27 -2.97 -7.18 5.75
C ARG A 27 -1.97 -8.32 5.83
N PHE A 28 -0.68 -8.02 5.67
CA PHE A 28 0.37 -9.03 5.75
C PHE A 28 0.62 -9.52 7.17
N GLN A 29 0.41 -8.67 8.19
CA GLN A 29 0.44 -9.11 9.59
C GLN A 29 -0.74 -10.02 9.95
N GLY A 30 -1.93 -9.75 9.41
CA GLY A 30 -3.17 -10.46 9.74
C GLY A 30 -3.49 -11.66 8.86
N VAL A 31 -2.67 -11.95 7.83
CA VAL A 31 -2.92 -13.10 6.95
C VAL A 31 -2.71 -14.41 7.72
N SER A 32 -3.62 -15.36 7.52
CA SER A 32 -3.58 -16.68 8.15
C SER A 32 -3.78 -17.77 7.09
N ASN A 33 -3.68 -19.03 7.51
CA ASN A 33 -3.83 -20.19 6.63
C ASN A 33 -5.30 -20.59 6.37
N THR A 34 -6.29 -19.78 6.76
CA THR A 34 -7.69 -20.03 6.41
C THR A 34 -7.98 -19.63 4.97
N MET A 35 -8.92 -20.32 4.33
CA MET A 35 -9.32 -20.04 2.95
C MET A 35 -9.80 -18.60 2.80
N GLU A 36 -10.59 -18.14 3.75
CA GLU A 36 -11.18 -16.81 3.81
C GLU A 36 -10.12 -15.72 3.92
N SER A 37 -9.09 -15.95 4.73
CA SER A 37 -7.98 -15.00 4.88
C SER A 37 -7.19 -14.87 3.58
N ILE A 38 -6.79 -16.00 2.98
CA ILE A 38 -6.06 -16.04 1.72
C ILE A 38 -6.88 -15.42 0.57
N GLN A 39 -8.17 -15.78 0.48
CA GLN A 39 -9.06 -15.27 -0.56
C GLN A 39 -9.29 -13.76 -0.41
N SER A 40 -9.52 -13.27 0.81
CA SER A 40 -9.69 -11.83 1.06
C SER A 40 -8.45 -11.01 0.68
N LEU A 41 -7.24 -11.56 0.91
CA LEU A 41 -5.99 -10.94 0.48
C LEU A 41 -5.86 -10.95 -1.05
N SER A 42 -6.12 -12.10 -1.68
CA SER A 42 -6.05 -12.26 -3.14
C SER A 42 -6.99 -11.30 -3.87
N THR A 43 -8.27 -11.24 -3.45
CA THR A 43 -9.26 -10.32 -4.02
C THR A 43 -8.80 -8.87 -3.93
N TRP A 44 -8.29 -8.46 -2.76
CA TRP A 44 -7.81 -7.09 -2.58
C TRP A 44 -6.59 -6.77 -3.47
N CYS A 45 -5.67 -7.72 -3.66
CA CYS A 45 -4.54 -7.55 -4.58
C CYS A 45 -5.03 -7.33 -6.02
N ILE A 46 -6.07 -8.04 -6.46
CA ILE A 46 -6.67 -7.89 -7.80
C ILE A 46 -7.32 -6.50 -7.95
N GLU A 47 -8.07 -6.05 -6.96
CA GLU A 47 -8.68 -4.71 -6.93
C GLU A 47 -7.63 -3.59 -7.00
N ASN A 48 -6.47 -3.80 -6.36
CA ASN A 48 -5.38 -2.83 -6.27
C ASN A 48 -4.26 -3.08 -7.29
N LYS A 49 -4.52 -3.83 -8.38
CA LYS A 49 -3.51 -4.25 -9.38
C LYS A 49 -2.70 -3.11 -10.00
N LYS A 50 -3.24 -1.89 -10.03
CA LYS A 50 -2.50 -0.67 -10.45
C LYS A 50 -1.25 -0.39 -9.59
N HIS A 51 -1.19 -0.94 -8.38
CA HIS A 51 -0.09 -0.82 -7.43
C HIS A 51 0.70 -2.12 -7.27
N HIS A 52 0.60 -3.09 -8.19
CA HIS A 52 1.21 -4.42 -8.09
C HIS A 52 2.69 -4.39 -7.69
N GLY A 53 3.48 -3.46 -8.23
CA GLY A 53 4.91 -3.35 -7.90
C GLY A 53 5.17 -3.05 -6.42
N LEU A 54 4.33 -2.20 -5.81
CA LEU A 54 4.42 -1.91 -4.37
C LEU A 54 3.97 -3.11 -3.53
N ILE A 55 2.88 -3.77 -3.93
CA ILE A 55 2.35 -4.95 -3.25
C ILE A 55 3.41 -6.06 -3.18
N VAL A 56 4.02 -6.41 -4.33
CA VAL A 56 5.05 -7.46 -4.41
C VAL A 56 6.29 -7.09 -3.59
N ARG A 57 6.74 -5.83 -3.68
CA ARG A 57 7.91 -5.36 -2.91
C ARG A 57 7.69 -5.47 -1.40
N TYR A 58 6.50 -5.09 -0.91
CA TYR A 58 6.17 -5.22 0.51
C TYR A 58 5.95 -6.67 0.94
N TRP A 59 5.36 -7.51 0.07
CA TRP A 59 5.23 -8.93 0.33
C TRP A 59 6.60 -9.59 0.53
N MET A 60 7.58 -9.33 -0.35
CA MET A 60 8.95 -9.82 -0.19
C MET A 60 9.61 -9.32 1.09
N LYS A 61 9.35 -8.07 1.50
CA LYS A 61 9.84 -7.52 2.76
C LYS A 61 9.25 -8.25 3.97
N TRP A 62 7.97 -8.57 3.94
CA TRP A 62 7.28 -9.29 5.01
C TRP A 62 7.69 -10.76 5.06
N LEU A 63 7.84 -11.42 3.91
CA LEU A 63 8.28 -12.81 3.83
C LEU A 63 9.62 -13.03 4.55
N LYS A 64 10.58 -12.11 4.36
CA LYS A 64 11.88 -12.13 5.06
C LYS A 64 11.80 -11.95 6.58
N LYS A 65 10.68 -11.43 7.11
CA LYS A 65 10.46 -11.28 8.56
C LYS A 65 9.77 -12.51 9.18
N CYS A 66 9.12 -13.31 8.36
CA CYS A 66 8.41 -14.51 8.79
C CYS A 66 9.31 -15.76 8.80
N GLU A 67 10.60 -15.58 8.49
CA GLU A 67 11.66 -16.60 8.55
C GLU A 67 12.29 -16.66 9.94
#